data_AF-A0A969QTK7-F1
#
_entry.id   AF-A0A969QTK7-F1
#
_cell.length_a   1.000
_cell.length_b   1.000
_cell.length_c   1.000
_cell.angle_alpha   90.00
_cell.angle_beta   90.00
_cell.angle_gamma   90.00
#
_symmetry.space_group_name_H-M   'P 1'
#
loop_
_entity.id
_entity.type
_entity.pdbx_description
1 polymer ?
#
loop_
_entity_poly.entity_id
_entity_poly.type
_entity_poly.pdbx_seq_one_letter_code
_entity_poly.pdbx_strand_id
1 'polypeptide(L)'
;MQTANLFIRGTWSIWAKLIVPLASAIIFAYLMQLERTDKKWDYWRALSIPIWQIYLSKLVVVVAWTLLSALSLALCSAIMLYVLAVASPDTLLQVFRLAFVSSFGLIWLLSVYWLLALRFESLSLLFAVAIFGTFASLMLQHLDAEWAWILPWTEPLIERNVLAISLRNFFGTTSVVALGLLMFSSRPVGQ
;
A
#
# COMPACT_ATOMS: atom_id res chain seq x y z
N MET A 1 12.00 28.99 2.69
CA MET A 1 11.56 28.02 1.66
C MET A 1 12.14 26.62 1.85
N GLN A 2 13.46 26.44 2.04
CA GLN A 2 14.08 25.12 2.24
C GLN A 2 13.51 24.32 3.43
N THR A 3 13.23 24.97 4.55
CA THR A 3 12.73 24.31 5.77
C THR A 3 11.33 23.69 5.61
N ALA A 4 10.41 24.39 4.94
CA ALA A 4 9.07 23.87 4.65
C ALA A 4 9.09 22.67 3.70
N ASN A 5 9.92 22.73 2.65
CA ASN A 5 10.11 21.61 1.72
C ASN A 5 10.74 20.39 2.39
N LEU A 6 11.70 20.59 3.30
CA LEU A 6 12.30 19.53 4.10
C LEU A 6 11.28 18.87 5.02
N PHE A 7 10.44 19.66 5.68
CA PHE A 7 9.38 19.14 6.54
C PHE A 7 8.40 18.28 5.74
N ILE A 8 7.87 18.79 4.63
CA ILE A 8 6.91 18.05 3.79
C ILE A 8 7.53 16.75 3.28
N ARG A 9 8.73 16.79 2.71
CA ARG A 9 9.41 15.60 2.21
C ARG A 9 9.67 14.58 3.33
N GLY A 10 10.07 15.04 4.51
CA GLY A 10 10.26 14.20 5.70
C GLY A 10 8.97 13.52 6.16
N THR A 11 7.90 14.30 6.35
CA THR A 11 6.60 13.79 6.77
C THR A 11 6.04 12.77 5.78
N TRP A 12 6.08 13.09 4.49
CA TRP A 12 5.62 12.18 3.43
C TRP A 12 6.46 10.90 3.36
N SER A 13 7.78 10.99 3.56
CA SER A 13 8.66 9.82 3.58
C SER A 13 8.34 8.91 4.77
N ILE A 14 8.15 9.45 5.98
CA ILE A 14 7.78 8.66 7.15
C ILE A 14 6.41 8.00 6.96
N TRP A 15 5.44 8.76 6.44
CA TRP A 15 4.10 8.25 6.18
C TRP A 15 4.12 7.09 5.17
N ALA A 16 4.77 7.28 4.02
CA ALA A 16 4.80 6.29 2.94
C ALA A 16 5.61 5.03 3.30
N LYS A 17 6.73 5.18 4.01
CA LYS A 17 7.66 4.07 4.28
C LYS A 17 7.37 3.30 5.54
N LEU A 18 6.72 3.92 6.53
CA LEU A 18 6.55 3.34 7.86
C LEU A 18 5.09 3.27 8.29
N ILE A 19 4.41 4.41 8.34
CA ILE A 19 3.07 4.49 8.97
C ILE A 19 2.05 3.68 8.16
N VAL A 20 1.93 3.94 6.86
CA VAL A 20 0.87 3.32 6.04
C VAL A 20 1.09 1.83 5.79
N PRO A 21 2.31 1.34 5.48
CA PRO A 21 2.54 -0.09 5.33
C PRO A 21 2.17 -0.90 6.58
N LEU A 22 2.49 -0.40 7.77
CA LEU A 22 2.16 -1.04 9.05
C LEU A 22 0.67 -0.94 9.36
N ALA A 23 0.09 0.26 9.24
CA ALA A 23 -1.33 0.46 9.52
C ALA A 23 -2.22 -0.35 8.57
N SER A 24 -1.89 -0.38 7.28
CA SER A 24 -2.61 -1.20 6.30
C SER A 24 -2.50 -2.70 6.58
N ALA A 25 -1.33 -3.19 7.03
CA ALA A 25 -1.18 -4.57 7.46
C ALA A 25 -2.05 -4.89 8.68
N ILE A 26 -2.09 -4.00 9.67
CA ILE A 26 -2.93 -4.13 10.87
C ILE A 26 -4.41 -4.20 10.48
N ILE A 27 -4.88 -3.25 9.67
CA ILE A 27 -6.28 -3.19 9.25
C ILE A 27 -6.65 -4.44 8.44
N PHE A 28 -5.81 -4.82 7.48
CA PHE A 28 -6.06 -6.01 6.67
C PHE A 28 -6.08 -7.28 7.51
N ALA A 29 -5.11 -7.44 8.42
CA ALA A 29 -5.04 -8.56 9.35
C ALA A 29 -6.26 -8.60 10.28
N TYR A 30 -6.70 -7.45 10.80
CA TYR A 30 -7.90 -7.35 11.63
C TYR A 30 -9.15 -7.77 10.86
N LEU A 31 -9.31 -7.30 9.63
CA LEU A 31 -10.40 -7.73 8.74
C LEU A 31 -10.36 -9.24 8.47
N MET A 32 -9.18 -9.87 8.42
CA MET A 32 -9.07 -11.33 8.34
C MET A 32 -9.46 -12.03 9.64
N GLN A 33 -9.05 -11.48 10.78
CA GLN A 33 -9.33 -12.07 12.07
C GLN A 33 -10.83 -12.07 12.39
N LEU A 34 -11.55 -10.99 12.07
CA LEU A 34 -12.99 -10.84 12.33
C LEU A 34 -13.85 -12.01 11.81
N GLU A 35 -13.46 -12.63 10.71
CA GLU A 35 -14.20 -13.77 10.15
C GLU A 35 -13.87 -15.09 10.84
N ARG A 36 -12.67 -15.22 11.41
CA ARG A 36 -12.19 -16.46 12.01
C ARG A 36 -12.60 -16.65 13.46
N THR A 37 -12.91 -15.58 14.18
CA THR A 37 -13.16 -15.66 15.63
C THR A 37 -14.48 -16.37 15.99
N ASP A 38 -15.50 -16.36 15.12
CA ASP A 38 -16.89 -16.67 15.52
C ASP A 38 -17.60 -17.80 14.74
N LYS A 39 -16.90 -18.82 14.20
CA LYS A 39 -17.50 -19.82 13.26
C LYS A 39 -18.21 -19.21 12.03
N LYS A 40 -18.22 -17.88 11.89
CA LYS A 40 -18.76 -17.10 10.77
C LYS A 40 -18.13 -17.56 9.46
N TRP A 41 -16.85 -17.94 9.51
CA TRP A 41 -16.13 -18.52 8.38
C TRP A 41 -16.78 -19.77 7.79
N ASP A 42 -17.45 -20.61 8.60
CA ASP A 42 -18.13 -21.81 8.10
C ASP A 42 -19.41 -21.43 7.34
N TYR A 43 -20.12 -20.39 7.78
CA TYR A 43 -21.26 -19.84 7.05
C TYR A 43 -20.83 -19.17 5.73
N TRP A 44 -19.70 -18.46 5.72
CA TRP A 44 -19.16 -17.86 4.50
C TRP A 44 -18.69 -18.90 3.48
N ARG A 45 -18.11 -20.03 3.93
CA ARG A 45 -17.75 -21.16 3.05
C ARG A 45 -18.95 -21.94 2.54
N ALA A 46 -20.10 -21.85 3.22
CA ALA A 46 -21.35 -22.44 2.75
C ALA A 46 -21.98 -21.65 1.59
N LEU A 47 -21.59 -20.38 1.38
CA LEU A 47 -21.97 -19.64 0.17
C LEU A 47 -21.18 -20.15 -1.03
N SER A 48 -21.83 -20.23 -2.19
CA SER A 48 -21.23 -20.56 -3.49
C SER A 48 -20.32 -19.44 -4.05
N ILE A 49 -19.85 -18.53 -3.18
CA ILE A 49 -18.98 -17.42 -3.55
C ILE A 49 -17.53 -17.87 -3.40
N PRO A 50 -16.69 -17.67 -4.42
CA PRO A 50 -15.29 -18.05 -4.34
C PRO A 50 -14.53 -17.18 -3.34
N ILE A 51 -13.69 -17.81 -2.50
CA ILE A 51 -12.97 -17.20 -1.37
C ILE A 51 -12.13 -15.98 -1.79
N TRP A 52 -11.61 -15.95 -3.02
CA TRP A 52 -10.82 -14.82 -3.51
C TRP A 52 -11.63 -13.51 -3.59
N GLN A 53 -12.95 -13.58 -3.84
CA GLN A 53 -13.82 -12.40 -3.88
C GLN A 53 -13.99 -11.77 -2.49
N ILE A 54 -14.05 -12.60 -1.45
CA ILE A 54 -14.14 -12.15 -0.05
C ILE A 54 -12.84 -11.43 0.35
N TYR A 55 -11.68 -11.97 -0.01
CA TYR A 55 -10.41 -11.31 0.28
C TYR A 55 -10.18 -10.07 -0.58
N LEU A 56 -10.69 -10.05 -1.82
CA LEU A 56 -10.60 -8.89 -2.69
C LEU A 56 -11.43 -7.71 -2.17
N SER A 57 -12.65 -7.95 -1.65
CA SER A 57 -13.47 -6.88 -1.07
C SER A 57 -12.77 -6.19 0.11
N LYS A 58 -12.08 -6.97 0.96
CA LYS A 58 -11.26 -6.43 2.06
C LYS A 58 -10.07 -5.63 1.55
N LEU A 59 -9.42 -6.11 0.48
CA LEU A 59 -8.35 -5.33 -0.15
C LEU A 59 -8.88 -4.00 -0.67
N VAL A 60 -10.08 -3.95 -1.27
CA VAL A 60 -10.70 -2.70 -1.73
C VAL A 60 -10.92 -1.73 -0.56
N VAL A 61 -11.39 -2.22 0.60
CA VAL A 61 -11.56 -1.39 1.80
C VAL A 61 -10.24 -0.79 2.26
N VAL A 62 -9.17 -1.60 2.32
CA VAL A 62 -7.85 -1.11 2.73
C VAL A 62 -7.26 -0.14 1.70
N VAL A 63 -7.43 -0.40 0.40
CA VAL A 63 -7.04 0.54 -0.66
C VAL A 63 -7.78 1.87 -0.51
N ALA A 64 -9.10 1.85 -0.33
CA ALA A 64 -9.88 3.07 -0.13
C ALA A 64 -9.41 3.85 1.11
N TRP A 65 -9.12 3.14 2.21
CA TRP A 65 -8.57 3.75 3.42
C TRP A 65 -7.18 4.38 3.17
N THR A 66 -6.29 3.71 2.44
CA THR A 66 -4.96 4.28 2.11
C THR A 66 -5.07 5.53 1.25
N LEU A 67 -5.97 5.56 0.27
CA LEU A 67 -6.21 6.74 -0.58
C LEU A 67 -6.79 7.90 0.23
N LEU A 68 -7.74 7.62 1.13
CA LEU A 68 -8.30 8.63 2.03
C LEU A 68 -7.23 9.20 2.96
N SER A 69 -6.35 8.35 3.51
CA SER A 69 -5.22 8.78 4.34
C SER A 69 -4.21 9.63 3.56
N ALA A 70 -3.93 9.29 2.30
CA ALA A 70 -3.05 10.08 1.43
C ALA A 70 -3.65 11.47 1.15
N LEU A 71 -4.96 11.51 0.83
CA LEU A 71 -5.68 12.76 0.59
C LEU A 71 -5.73 13.63 1.84
N SER A 72 -5.97 13.06 3.02
CA SER A 72 -5.99 13.84 4.27
C SER A 72 -4.63 14.44 4.59
N LEU A 73 -3.53 13.70 4.35
CA LEU A 73 -2.18 14.21 4.51
C LEU A 73 -1.84 15.30 3.47
N ALA A 74 -2.30 15.14 2.23
CA ALA A 74 -2.16 16.14 1.18
C ALA A 74 -2.88 17.44 1.52
N LEU A 75 -4.12 17.37 1.99
CA LEU A 75 -4.87 18.55 2.43
C LEU A 75 -4.22 19.21 3.64
N CYS A 76 -3.78 18.44 4.63
CA CYS A 76 -3.11 18.97 5.81
C CYS A 76 -1.80 19.70 5.43
N SER A 77 -1.00 19.10 4.55
CA SER A 77 0.24 19.74 4.07
C SER A 77 -0.03 20.98 3.20
N ALA A 78 -1.07 20.99 2.37
CA ALA A 78 -1.50 22.16 1.62
C ALA A 78 -1.97 23.31 2.54
N ILE A 79 -2.76 23.01 3.58
CA ILE A 79 -3.18 23.99 4.59
C ILE A 79 -1.95 24.55 5.32
N MET A 80 -1.01 23.70 5.72
CA MET A 80 0.20 24.14 6.40
C MET A 80 1.06 25.06 5.51
N LEU A 81 1.21 24.74 4.22
CA LEU A 81 1.88 25.61 3.26
C LEU A 81 1.22 26.98 3.13
N TYR A 82 -0.12 27.01 3.13
CA TYR A 82 -0.90 28.23 3.09
C TYR A 82 -0.71 29.09 4.34
N VAL A 83 -0.80 28.48 5.53
CA VAL A 83 -0.60 29.15 6.82
C VAL A 83 0.82 29.73 6.95
N LEU A 84 1.82 29.04 6.42
CA LEU A 84 3.21 29.51 6.43
C LEU A 84 3.50 30.59 5.36
N ALA A 85 2.50 30.96 4.54
CA ALA A 85 2.66 31.86 3.40
C ALA A 85 3.75 31.41 2.40
N VAL A 86 3.95 30.09 2.26
CA VAL A 86 4.90 29.47 1.33
C VAL A 86 4.17 28.75 0.18
N ALA A 87 2.85 28.79 0.16
CA ALA A 87 2.05 28.15 -0.88
C ALA A 87 2.32 28.78 -2.26
N SER A 88 3.05 28.06 -3.10
CA SER A 88 3.12 28.29 -4.54
C SER A 88 2.39 27.17 -5.29
N PRO A 89 1.88 27.43 -6.51
CA PRO A 89 1.25 26.41 -7.34
C PRO A 89 2.13 25.15 -7.51
N ASP A 90 3.44 25.34 -7.66
CA ASP A 90 4.41 24.26 -7.83
C ASP A 90 4.53 23.38 -6.57
N THR A 91 4.53 24.00 -5.38
CA THR A 91 4.60 23.25 -4.11
C THR A 91 3.31 22.46 -3.84
N LEU A 92 2.15 23.00 -4.20
CA LEU A 92 0.87 22.30 -4.08
C LEU A 92 0.80 21.12 -5.05
N LEU A 93 1.22 21.31 -6.30
CA LEU A 93 1.30 20.24 -7.29
C LEU A 93 2.25 19.13 -6.82
N GLN A 94 3.37 19.50 -6.19
CA GLN A 94 4.30 18.54 -5.62
C GLN A 94 3.63 17.68 -4.53
N VAL A 95 2.89 18.28 -3.61
CA VAL A 95 2.15 17.55 -2.55
C VAL A 95 1.18 16.53 -3.14
N PHE A 96 0.38 16.92 -4.14
CA PHE A 96 -0.54 15.98 -4.79
C PHE A 96 0.18 14.86 -5.56
N ARG A 97 1.30 15.19 -6.21
CA ARG A 97 2.12 14.21 -6.91
C ARG A 97 2.72 13.18 -5.94
N LEU A 98 3.18 13.64 -4.78
CA LEU A 98 3.67 12.79 -3.69
C LEU A 98 2.59 11.82 -3.20
N ALA A 99 1.38 12.33 -2.96
CA ALA A 99 0.23 11.54 -2.56
C ALA A 99 -0.10 10.43 -3.56
N PHE A 100 -0.08 10.76 -4.85
CA PHE A 100 -0.40 9.82 -5.91
C PHE A 100 0.64 8.70 -6.02
N VAL A 101 1.94 9.05 -6.10
CA VAL A 101 3.02 8.07 -6.28
C VAL A 101 3.11 7.11 -5.11
N SER A 102 3.08 7.64 -3.88
CA SER A 102 3.15 6.84 -2.67
C SER A 102 1.96 5.87 -2.56
N SER A 103 0.75 6.32 -2.89
CA SER A 103 -0.44 5.48 -2.90
C SER A 103 -0.31 4.30 -3.87
N PHE A 104 0.20 4.52 -5.09
CA PHE A 104 0.40 3.44 -6.06
C PHE A 104 1.45 2.42 -5.61
N GLY A 105 2.54 2.87 -4.98
CA GLY A 105 3.52 1.96 -4.38
C GLY A 105 2.91 1.08 -3.28
N LEU A 106 2.00 1.64 -2.48
CA LEU A 106 1.31 0.90 -1.42
C LEU A 106 0.30 -0.12 -1.96
N ILE A 107 -0.35 0.14 -3.10
CA ILE A 107 -1.24 -0.84 -3.75
C ILE A 107 -0.47 -2.13 -4.11
N TRP A 108 0.79 -2.02 -4.49
CA TRP A 108 1.66 -3.18 -4.71
C TRP A 108 1.82 -4.02 -3.44
N LEU A 109 2.14 -3.38 -2.32
CA LEU A 109 2.29 -4.04 -1.04
C LEU A 109 0.98 -4.72 -0.59
N LEU A 110 -0.15 -4.04 -0.80
CA LEU A 110 -1.48 -4.61 -0.50
C LEU A 110 -1.78 -5.84 -1.36
N SER A 111 -1.32 -5.86 -2.62
CA SER A 111 -1.47 -7.02 -3.50
C SER A 111 -0.68 -8.23 -2.96
N VAL A 112 0.50 -7.99 -2.40
CA VAL A 112 1.29 -9.02 -1.70
C VAL A 112 0.56 -9.52 -0.45
N TYR A 113 -0.01 -8.63 0.36
CA TYR A 113 -0.81 -9.03 1.52
C TYR A 113 -1.99 -9.92 1.13
N TRP A 114 -2.67 -9.60 0.04
CA TRP A 114 -3.76 -10.40 -0.48
C TRP A 114 -3.30 -11.80 -0.92
N LEU A 115 -2.19 -11.91 -1.64
CA LEU A 115 -1.62 -13.23 -1.99
C LEU A 115 -1.24 -14.06 -0.76
N LEU A 116 -0.66 -13.43 0.26
CA LEU A 116 -0.27 -14.12 1.49
C LEU A 116 -1.47 -14.56 2.30
N ALA A 117 -2.51 -13.74 2.40
CA ALA A 117 -3.75 -14.10 3.07
C ALA A 117 -4.44 -15.27 2.39
N LEU A 118 -4.45 -15.28 1.06
CA LEU A 118 -4.97 -16.37 0.24
C LEU A 118 -4.24 -17.71 0.45
N ARG A 119 -2.92 -17.67 0.74
CA ARG A 119 -2.09 -18.88 0.79
C ARG A 119 -1.85 -19.41 2.19
N PHE A 120 -1.54 -18.54 3.14
CA PHE A 120 -0.96 -18.96 4.43
C PHE A 120 -1.88 -18.80 5.61
N GLU A 121 -3.08 -18.22 5.41
CA GLU A 121 -4.10 -18.11 6.44
C GLU A 121 -3.55 -17.67 7.82
N SER A 122 -2.50 -16.86 7.87
CA SER A 122 -1.79 -16.55 9.12
C SER A 122 -1.58 -15.05 9.26
N LEU A 123 -2.07 -14.54 10.40
CA LEU A 123 -1.97 -13.13 10.75
C LEU A 123 -0.50 -12.75 11.01
N SER A 124 0.25 -13.60 11.70
CA SER A 124 1.66 -13.35 12.03
C SER A 124 2.54 -13.17 10.78
N LEU A 125 2.22 -13.84 9.68
CA LEU A 125 2.98 -13.74 8.43
C LEU A 125 2.75 -12.39 7.75
N LEU A 126 1.51 -11.90 7.72
CA LEU A 126 1.18 -10.55 7.25
C LEU A 126 1.96 -9.49 8.03
N PHE A 127 1.99 -9.60 9.36
CA PHE A 127 2.76 -8.70 10.22
C PHE A 127 4.26 -8.79 9.99
N ALA A 128 4.82 -10.00 9.86
CA ALA A 128 6.23 -10.17 9.57
C ALA A 128 6.60 -9.49 8.25
N VAL A 129 5.84 -9.71 7.18
CA VAL A 129 6.09 -9.07 5.88
C VAL A 129 5.95 -7.55 5.94
N ALA A 130 5.01 -7.03 6.70
CA ALA A 130 4.87 -5.58 6.91
C ALA A 130 6.07 -4.98 7.66
N ILE A 131 6.52 -5.61 8.74
CA ILE A 131 7.65 -5.15 9.55
C ILE A 131 8.95 -5.27 8.77
N PHE A 132 9.21 -6.41 8.14
CA PHE A 132 10.40 -6.61 7.31
C PHE A 132 10.37 -5.69 6.08
N GLY A 133 9.21 -5.49 5.45
CA GLY A 133 9.05 -4.59 4.32
C GLY A 133 9.31 -3.12 4.69
N THR A 134 8.84 -2.66 5.85
CA THR A 134 9.13 -1.31 6.35
C THR A 134 10.59 -1.14 6.74
N PHE A 135 11.19 -2.12 7.42
CA PHE A 135 12.60 -2.06 7.79
C PHE A 135 13.52 -2.10 6.54
N ALA A 136 13.23 -3.01 5.60
CA ALA A 136 13.93 -3.10 4.33
C ALA A 136 13.77 -1.80 3.53
N SER A 137 12.59 -1.18 3.54
CA SER A 137 12.36 0.13 2.92
C SER A 137 13.25 1.23 3.48
N LEU A 138 13.48 1.24 4.78
CA LEU A 138 14.32 2.25 5.43
C LEU A 138 15.80 2.01 5.13
N MET A 139 16.23 0.75 5.07
CA MET A 139 17.62 0.39 4.74
C MET A 139 17.93 0.62 3.26
N LEU A 140 17.02 0.21 2.36
CA LEU A 140 17.19 0.32 0.91
C LEU A 140 17.01 1.74 0.38
N GLN A 141 16.57 2.69 1.21
CA GLN A 141 16.56 4.12 0.86
C GLN A 141 17.94 4.64 0.43
N HIS A 142 19.02 4.03 0.95
CA HIS A 142 20.40 4.44 0.67
C HIS A 142 21.06 3.62 -0.44
N LEU A 143 20.40 2.60 -0.97
CA LEU A 143 20.90 1.77 -2.07
C LEU A 143 20.41 2.31 -3.42
N ASP A 144 21.21 2.08 -4.47
CA ASP A 144 20.96 2.57 -5.82
C ASP A 144 19.57 2.19 -6.36
N ALA A 145 19.05 3.02 -7.27
CA ALA A 145 17.71 2.92 -7.86
C ALA A 145 17.37 1.55 -8.49
N GLU A 146 18.37 0.70 -8.74
CA GLU A 146 18.21 -0.64 -9.30
C GLU A 146 17.44 -1.60 -8.39
N TRP A 147 17.42 -1.40 -7.07
CA TRP A 147 16.68 -2.27 -6.14
C TRP A 147 15.26 -1.77 -5.83
N ALA A 148 14.92 -0.57 -6.33
CA ALA A 148 13.66 0.09 -6.04
C ALA A 148 12.44 -0.60 -6.67
N TRP A 149 12.63 -1.53 -7.61
CA TRP A 149 11.53 -2.32 -8.17
C TRP A 149 10.97 -3.37 -7.19
N ILE A 150 11.78 -3.83 -6.23
CA ILE A 150 11.35 -4.85 -5.24
C ILE A 150 10.46 -4.23 -4.17
N LEU A 151 10.74 -2.98 -3.81
CA LEU A 151 9.95 -2.25 -2.80
C LEU A 151 9.47 -0.92 -3.41
N PRO A 152 8.43 -0.94 -4.26
CA PRO A 152 8.01 0.24 -5.02
C PRO A 152 7.47 1.41 -4.18
N TRP A 153 7.14 1.19 -2.90
CA TRP A 153 6.72 2.26 -1.97
C TRP A 153 7.90 3.00 -1.32
N THR A 154 9.13 2.57 -1.59
CA THR A 154 10.36 3.06 -0.93
C THR A 154 11.12 4.07 -1.79
N GLU A 155 10.80 4.09 -3.09
CA GLU A 155 11.27 5.05 -4.08
C GLU A 155 11.24 6.47 -3.49
N PRO A 156 12.35 7.23 -3.62
CA PRO A 156 12.35 8.59 -3.18
C PRO A 156 11.27 9.35 -3.95
N LEU A 157 10.41 9.96 -3.18
CA LEU A 157 9.39 10.93 -3.51
C LEU A 157 9.94 12.20 -4.22
N ILE A 158 11.11 12.11 -4.86
CA ILE A 158 11.96 13.20 -5.31
C ILE A 158 12.54 12.84 -6.71
N GLU A 159 11.86 13.38 -7.73
CA GLU A 159 12.42 13.96 -8.97
C GLU A 159 12.85 13.14 -10.20
N ARG A 160 12.63 11.82 -10.33
CA ARG A 160 12.74 11.19 -11.68
C ARG A 160 11.48 10.45 -12.12
N ASN A 161 10.91 10.90 -13.24
CA ASN A 161 9.81 10.29 -14.01
C ASN A 161 8.75 9.56 -13.19
N VAL A 162 7.91 10.32 -12.49
CA VAL A 162 6.72 9.80 -11.80
C VAL A 162 5.85 8.91 -12.68
N LEU A 163 5.74 9.22 -13.97
CA LEU A 163 5.02 8.37 -14.93
C LEU A 163 5.66 6.99 -15.05
N ALA A 164 7.00 6.90 -15.12
CA ALA A 164 7.71 5.63 -15.18
C ALA A 164 7.58 4.84 -13.88
N ILE A 165 7.62 5.51 -12.73
CA ILE A 165 7.43 4.88 -11.41
C ILE A 165 6.00 4.35 -11.27
N SER A 166 4.99 5.16 -11.60
CA SER A 166 3.58 4.75 -11.56
C SER A 166 3.29 3.60 -12.53
N LEU A 167 3.83 3.66 -13.75
CA LEU A 167 3.70 2.56 -14.72
C LEU A 167 4.38 1.29 -14.22
N ARG A 168 5.60 1.38 -13.67
CA ARG A 168 6.31 0.24 -13.10
C ARG A 168 5.52 -0.40 -11.95
N ASN A 169 4.99 0.43 -11.05
CA ASN A 169 4.17 -0.03 -9.93
C ASN A 169 2.87 -0.68 -10.42
N PHE A 170 2.26 -0.14 -11.47
CA PHE A 170 1.08 -0.71 -12.12
C PHE A 170 1.36 -2.06 -12.80
N PHE A 171 2.48 -2.21 -13.51
CA PHE A 171 2.87 -3.50 -14.08
C PHE A 171 3.25 -4.52 -13.00
N GLY A 172 3.86 -4.06 -11.90
CA GLY A 172 4.14 -4.89 -10.72
C GLY A 172 2.86 -5.36 -10.03
N THR A 173 1.87 -4.49 -9.83
CA THR A 173 0.59 -4.88 -9.19
C THR A 173 -0.19 -5.83 -10.07
N THR A 174 -0.31 -5.52 -11.36
CA THR A 174 -1.06 -6.37 -12.31
C THR A 174 -0.44 -7.76 -12.45
N SER A 175 0.89 -7.90 -12.46
CA SER A 175 1.55 -9.21 -12.48
C SER A 175 1.34 -10.01 -11.19
N VAL A 176 1.41 -9.38 -10.02
CA VAL A 176 1.10 -10.01 -8.72
C VAL A 176 -0.35 -10.48 -8.65
N VAL A 177 -1.30 -9.63 -9.07
CA VAL A 177 -2.73 -9.96 -9.12
C VAL A 177 -3.00 -11.08 -10.13
N ALA A 178 -2.41 -11.00 -11.33
CA ALA A 178 -2.55 -12.03 -12.36
C ALA A 178 -2.01 -13.39 -11.88
N LEU A 179 -0.85 -13.41 -11.22
CA LEU A 179 -0.31 -14.63 -10.61
C LEU A 179 -1.25 -15.20 -9.54
N GLY A 180 -1.85 -14.34 -8.72
CA GLY A 180 -2.88 -14.74 -7.77
C GLY A 180 -4.07 -15.39 -8.47
N LEU A 181 -4.65 -14.72 -9.46
CA LEU A 181 -5.79 -15.25 -10.21
C LEU A 181 -5.46 -16.57 -10.91
N LEU A 182 -4.26 -16.71 -11.49
CA LEU A 182 -3.82 -17.95 -12.14
C LEU A 182 -3.70 -19.10 -11.13
N MET A 183 -3.07 -18.88 -9.97
CA MET A 183 -2.95 -19.90 -8.92
C MET A 183 -4.30 -20.38 -8.38
N PHE A 184 -5.34 -19.54 -8.42
CA PHE A 184 -6.68 -19.88 -7.93
C PHE A 184 -7.62 -20.40 -9.02
N SER A 185 -7.40 -20.05 -10.29
CA SER A 185 -8.15 -20.63 -11.43
C SER A 185 -7.90 -22.13 -11.62
N SER A 186 -6.75 -22.63 -11.16
CA SER A 186 -6.34 -24.02 -11.32
C SER A 186 -6.83 -24.95 -10.21
N ARG A 187 -7.53 -24.46 -9.18
CA ARG A 187 -8.14 -25.33 -8.15
C ARG A 187 -9.50 -25.80 -8.64
N PRO A 188 -9.71 -27.10 -8.90
CA PRO A 188 -11.01 -27.61 -9.33
C PRO A 188 -12.05 -27.32 -8.25
N VAL A 189 -13.19 -26.77 -8.69
CA VAL A 189 -14.39 -26.57 -7.88
C VAL A 189 -14.94 -27.95 -7.52
N GLY A 190 -14.54 -28.53 -6.40
CA GLY A 190 -15.09 -29.82 -5.96
C GLY A 190 -14.24 -30.72 -5.07
N GLN A 191 -13.44 -30.18 -4.12
CA GLN A 191 -12.96 -30.96 -2.98
C GLN A 191 -13.05 -30.15 -1.69
#